data_AF-A0A8D8ZGN6-F1
#
_entry.id   AF-A0A8D8ZGN6-F1
#
_cell.length_a   1.000
_cell.length_b   1.000
_cell.length_c   1.000
_cell.angle_alpha   90.00
_cell.angle_beta   90.00
_cell.angle_gamma   90.00
#
_symmetry.space_group_name_H-M   'P 1'
#
loop_
_entity.id
_entity.type
_entity.pdbx_description
1 polymer ?
#
loop_
_entity_poly.entity_id
_entity_poly.type
_entity_poly.pdbx_seq_one_letter_code
_entity_poly.pdbx_strand_id
1 'polypeptide(L)'
;MDVAQLKNQARMELMKSKEDSVDSILEEAKNKLADVAQDRTKYAQIMELLLIQGLLALLEPTVTIRCKETDSCLVETILPRVLDAYESITGAPVDLKIDDTNLEPQCAGGVELSAQGGQLYLSNTLESRLDLLAWQARPEIRDILFGRNPNRMFAD
;
A
#
# COMPACT_ATOMS: atom_id res chain seq x y z
N MET A 1 8.36 -3.05 45.48
CA MET A 1 7.75 -2.44 44.28
C MET A 1 6.71 -1.45 44.74
N ASP A 2 6.89 -0.17 44.42
CA ASP A 2 5.95 0.86 44.83
C ASP A 2 4.61 0.70 44.10
N VAL A 3 3.49 0.98 44.78
CA VAL A 3 2.13 0.92 44.19
C VAL A 3 2.03 1.79 42.93
N ALA A 4 2.78 2.89 42.87
CA ALA A 4 2.87 3.74 41.69
C ALA A 4 3.54 3.03 40.50
N GLN A 5 4.60 2.25 40.74
CA GLN A 5 5.27 1.45 39.70
C GLN A 5 4.34 0.35 39.16
N LEU A 6 3.63 -0.35 40.04
CA LEU A 6 2.66 -1.38 39.65
C LEU A 6 1.52 -0.82 38.77
N LYS A 7 0.97 0.34 39.14
CA LYS A 7 -0.08 1.00 38.34
C LYS A 7 0.41 1.43 36.97
N ASN A 8 1.62 1.96 36.88
CA ASN A 8 2.20 2.37 35.60
C ASN A 8 2.49 1.15 34.71
N GLN A 9 3.00 0.06 35.28
CA GLN A 9 3.24 -1.18 34.57
C GLN A 9 1.94 -1.77 34.00
N ALA A 10 0.89 -1.89 34.82
CA ALA A 10 -0.42 -2.37 34.36
C ALA A 10 -1.00 -1.48 33.24
N ARG A 11 -0.77 -0.17 33.30
CA ARG A 11 -1.17 0.76 32.23
C ARG A 11 -0.38 0.52 30.93
N MET A 12 0.93 0.34 31.02
CA MET A 12 1.76 0.05 29.84
C MET A 12 1.38 -1.30 29.20
N GLU A 13 1.14 -2.32 30.01
CA GLU A 13 0.68 -3.64 29.54
C GLU A 13 -0.67 -3.54 28.82
N LEU A 14 -1.62 -2.78 29.37
CA LEU A 14 -2.89 -2.52 28.70
C LEU A 14 -2.72 -1.78 27.37
N MET A 15 -1.87 -0.74 27.33
CA MET A 15 -1.60 0.00 26.10
C MET A 15 -0.98 -0.90 25.03
N LYS A 16 -0.02 -1.73 25.42
CA LYS A 16 0.60 -2.71 24.53
C LYS A 16 -0.41 -3.71 23.99
N SER A 17 -1.25 -4.30 24.84
CA SER A 17 -2.28 -5.25 24.39
C SER A 17 -3.27 -4.65 23.39
N LYS A 18 -3.61 -3.36 23.53
CA LYS A 18 -4.43 -2.64 22.56
C LYS A 18 -3.70 -2.42 21.23
N GLU A 19 -2.41 -2.13 21.27
CA GLU A 19 -1.57 -2.01 20.07
C GLU A 19 -1.47 -3.35 19.33
N ASP A 20 -1.14 -4.42 20.05
CA ASP A 20 -1.04 -5.78 19.51
C ASP A 20 -2.35 -6.21 18.83
N SER A 21 -3.50 -5.83 19.39
CA SER A 21 -4.82 -6.14 18.80
C SER A 21 -5.05 -5.39 17.48
N VAL A 22 -4.65 -4.12 17.39
CA VAL A 22 -4.75 -3.35 16.15
C VAL A 22 -3.83 -3.93 15.09
N ASP A 23 -2.59 -4.24 15.46
CA ASP A 23 -1.60 -4.81 14.53
C ASP A 23 -2.06 -6.19 14.02
N SER A 24 -2.67 -7.03 14.87
CA SER A 24 -3.26 -8.31 14.45
C SER A 24 -4.36 -8.12 13.40
N ILE A 25 -5.23 -7.11 13.54
CA ILE A 25 -6.32 -6.84 12.58
C ILE A 25 -5.74 -6.36 11.25
N LEU A 26 -4.70 -5.53 11.28
CA LEU A 26 -4.03 -5.05 10.07
C LEU A 26 -3.34 -6.20 9.34
N GLU A 27 -2.75 -7.15 10.07
CA GLU A 27 -2.15 -8.35 9.49
C GLU A 27 -3.21 -9.25 8.83
N GLU A 28 -4.37 -9.42 9.46
CA GLU A 28 -5.50 -10.11 8.82
C GLU A 28 -5.99 -9.41 7.55
N ALA A 29 -6.00 -8.07 7.55
CA ALA A 29 -6.35 -7.29 6.36
C ALA A 29 -5.32 -7.48 5.23
N LYS A 30 -4.01 -7.54 5.56
CA LYS A 30 -2.95 -7.86 4.59
C LYS A 30 -3.16 -9.24 3.96
N ASN A 31 -3.45 -10.25 4.78
CA ASN A 31 -3.70 -11.60 4.30
C ASN A 31 -4.90 -11.66 3.32
N LYS A 32 -5.93 -10.84 3.54
CA LYS A 32 -7.09 -10.73 2.63
C LYS A 32 -6.79 -9.98 1.33
N LEU A 33 -5.70 -9.20 1.24
CA LEU A 33 -5.33 -8.56 -0.03
C LEU A 33 -4.99 -9.59 -1.11
N ALA A 34 -4.46 -10.76 -0.72
CA ALA A 34 -4.17 -11.84 -1.66
C ALA A 34 -5.44 -12.35 -2.37
N ASP A 35 -6.62 -12.24 -1.74
CA ASP A 35 -7.89 -12.63 -2.35
C ASP A 35 -8.30 -11.68 -3.48
N VAL A 36 -7.84 -10.42 -3.47
CA VAL A 36 -8.13 -9.44 -4.52
C VAL A 36 -7.56 -9.89 -5.87
N ALA A 37 -6.39 -10.54 -5.86
CA ALA A 37 -5.75 -11.07 -7.07
C ALA A 37 -6.49 -12.26 -7.69
N GLN A 38 -7.44 -12.89 -6.98
CA GLN A 38 -8.23 -14.00 -7.51
C GLN A 38 -9.23 -13.54 -8.57
N ASP A 39 -9.80 -12.33 -8.42
CA ASP A 39 -10.67 -11.71 -9.43
C ASP A 39 -9.82 -10.98 -10.47
N ARG A 40 -9.39 -11.72 -11.50
CA ARG A 40 -8.48 -11.19 -12.54
C ARG A 40 -9.00 -9.94 -13.23
N THR A 41 -10.32 -9.79 -13.40
CA THR A 41 -10.89 -8.62 -14.06
C THR A 41 -10.78 -7.38 -13.19
N LYS A 42 -11.14 -7.48 -11.91
CA LYS A 42 -10.96 -6.37 -10.96
C LYS A 42 -9.48 -6.07 -10.73
N TYR A 43 -8.66 -7.10 -10.60
CA TYR A 43 -7.23 -6.94 -10.38
C TYR A 43 -6.55 -6.22 -11.56
N ALA A 44 -6.92 -6.53 -12.81
CA ALA A 44 -6.42 -5.81 -13.98
C ALA A 44 -6.75 -4.31 -13.95
N GLN A 45 -7.97 -3.94 -13.56
CA GLN A 45 -8.38 -2.54 -13.41
C GLN A 45 -7.59 -1.84 -12.29
N ILE A 46 -7.37 -2.53 -11.17
CA ILE A 46 -6.57 -1.99 -10.07
C ILE A 46 -5.13 -1.76 -10.53
N MET A 47 -4.50 -2.73 -11.19
CA MET A 47 -3.13 -2.62 -11.71
C MET A 47 -2.98 -1.46 -12.71
N GLU A 48 -3.96 -1.27 -13.61
CA GLU A 48 -3.99 -0.15 -14.55
C GLU A 48 -3.99 1.19 -13.81
N LEU A 49 -4.86 1.36 -12.80
CA LEU A 49 -4.92 2.58 -11.99
C LEU A 49 -3.66 2.80 -11.15
N LEU A 50 -3.06 1.73 -10.61
CA LEU A 50 -1.82 1.81 -9.82
C LEU A 50 -0.64 2.27 -10.67
N LEU A 51 -0.53 1.77 -11.91
CA LEU A 51 0.49 2.20 -12.86
C LEU A 51 0.29 3.67 -13.23
N ILE A 52 -0.91 4.07 -13.65
CA ILE A 52 -1.20 5.47 -14.02
C ILE A 52 -0.88 6.40 -12.85
N GLN A 53 -1.33 6.08 -11.63
CA GLN A 53 -1.04 6.90 -10.45
C GLN A 53 0.46 7.04 -10.20
N GLY A 54 1.21 5.94 -10.29
CA GLY A 54 2.64 5.96 -10.05
C GLY A 54 3.41 6.75 -11.13
N LEU A 55 3.01 6.65 -12.40
CA LEU A 55 3.59 7.43 -13.49
C LEU A 55 3.31 8.93 -13.32
N LEU A 56 2.08 9.31 -12.96
CA LEU A 56 1.71 10.70 -12.68
C LEU A 56 2.41 11.26 -11.43
N ALA A 57 2.84 10.41 -10.50
CA ALA A 57 3.61 10.83 -9.33
C ALA A 57 5.10 11.03 -9.66
N LEU A 58 5.65 10.25 -10.59
CA LEU A 58 7.05 10.35 -11.01
C LEU A 58 7.26 11.45 -12.06
N LEU A 59 6.40 11.54 -13.08
CA LEU A 59 6.51 12.47 -14.22
C LEU A 59 7.88 12.43 -14.93
N GLU A 60 8.44 11.23 -15.07
CA GLU A 60 9.74 11.00 -15.72
C GLU A 60 9.56 10.41 -17.12
N PRO A 61 10.46 10.73 -18.09
CA PRO A 61 10.33 10.29 -19.47
C PRO A 61 10.61 8.79 -19.67
N THR A 62 11.36 8.17 -18.76
CA THR A 62 11.66 6.73 -18.79
C THR A 62 11.46 6.14 -17.41
N VAL A 63 10.62 5.12 -17.31
CA VAL A 63 10.26 4.46 -16.06
C VAL A 63 10.40 2.94 -16.22
N THR A 64 11.02 2.30 -15.25
CA THR A 64 11.10 0.86 -15.13
C THR A 64 10.04 0.37 -14.14
N ILE A 65 9.29 -0.66 -14.54
CA ILE A 65 8.22 -1.29 -13.78
C ILE A 65 8.73 -2.62 -13.24
N ARG A 66 8.55 -2.85 -11.94
CA ARG A 66 8.69 -4.16 -11.31
C ARG A 66 7.32 -4.63 -10.84
N CYS A 67 6.98 -5.85 -11.21
CA CYS A 67 5.76 -6.51 -10.78
C CYS A 67 6.07 -7.93 -10.32
N LYS A 68 5.06 -8.62 -9.80
CA LYS A 68 5.17 -10.04 -9.50
C LYS A 68 5.25 -10.83 -10.80
N GLU A 69 6.04 -11.90 -10.82
CA GLU A 69 6.23 -12.74 -12.02
C GLU A 69 4.90 -13.29 -12.59
N THR A 70 3.96 -13.63 -11.72
CA THR A 70 2.62 -14.13 -12.11
C THR A 70 1.74 -13.08 -12.77
N ASP A 71 2.14 -11.81 -12.68
CA ASP A 71 1.39 -10.65 -13.17
C ASP A 71 1.99 -10.04 -14.43
N SER A 72 3.18 -10.47 -14.86
CA SER A 72 3.88 -9.89 -16.01
C SER A 72 3.03 -9.90 -17.29
N CYS A 73 2.35 -11.01 -17.59
CA CYS A 73 1.46 -11.11 -18.76
C CYS A 73 0.26 -10.15 -18.66
N LEU A 74 -0.27 -9.95 -17.44
CA LEU A 74 -1.36 -9.00 -17.20
C LEU A 74 -0.87 -7.56 -17.41
N VAL A 75 0.31 -7.23 -16.87
CA VAL A 75 0.94 -5.91 -17.01
C VAL A 75 1.16 -5.60 -18.49
N GLU A 76 1.76 -6.51 -19.26
CA GLU A 76 1.96 -6.36 -20.71
C GLU A 76 0.65 -6.08 -21.45
N THR A 77 -0.44 -6.74 -21.05
CA THR A 77 -1.76 -6.56 -21.69
C THR A 77 -2.36 -5.19 -21.42
N ILE A 78 -2.14 -4.60 -20.23
CA ILE A 78 -2.70 -3.30 -19.85
C ILE A 78 -1.81 -2.11 -20.23
N LEU A 79 -0.52 -2.33 -20.48
CA LEU A 79 0.45 -1.26 -20.81
C LEU A 79 -0.03 -0.28 -21.90
N PRO A 80 -0.61 -0.72 -23.04
CA PRO A 80 -1.08 0.21 -24.05
C PRO A 80 -2.14 1.18 -23.52
N ARG A 81 -3.06 0.71 -22.68
CA ARG A 81 -4.11 1.55 -22.08
C ARG A 81 -3.55 2.53 -21.07
N VAL A 82 -2.56 2.09 -20.29
CA VAL A 82 -1.85 2.94 -19.32
C VAL A 82 -1.13 4.08 -20.03
N LEU A 83 -0.45 3.79 -21.14
CA LEU A 83 0.25 4.79 -21.96
C LEU A 83 -0.74 5.81 -22.55
N ASP A 84 -1.82 5.34 -23.19
CA ASP A 84 -2.86 6.20 -23.77
C ASP A 84 -3.49 7.11 -22.70
N ALA A 85 -3.80 6.56 -21.52
CA ALA A 85 -4.38 7.31 -20.41
C ALA A 85 -3.40 8.35 -19.84
N TYR A 86 -2.13 7.98 -19.68
CA TYR A 86 -1.09 8.88 -19.19
C TYR A 86 -0.85 10.05 -20.16
N GLU A 87 -0.74 9.76 -21.46
CA GLU A 87 -0.56 10.79 -22.49
C GLU A 87 -1.78 11.70 -22.59
N SER A 88 -3.00 11.17 -22.46
CA SER A 88 -4.22 11.97 -22.45
C SER A 88 -4.28 12.97 -21.28
N ILE A 89 -3.65 12.64 -20.15
CA ILE A 89 -3.63 13.50 -18.94
C ILE A 89 -2.48 14.51 -19.00
N THR A 90 -1.29 14.07 -19.43
CA THR A 90 -0.06 14.87 -19.33
C THR A 90 0.31 15.58 -20.63
N GLY A 91 -0.18 15.10 -21.78
CA GLY A 91 0.21 15.56 -23.11
C GLY A 91 1.62 15.13 -23.54
N ALA A 92 2.28 14.25 -22.80
CA ALA A 92 3.62 13.76 -23.09
C ALA A 92 3.68 12.22 -23.03
N PRO A 93 4.44 11.57 -23.93
CA PRO A 93 4.65 10.13 -23.88
C PRO A 93 5.65 9.76 -22.77
N VAL A 94 5.63 8.48 -22.38
CA VAL A 94 6.59 7.89 -21.43
C VAL A 94 7.11 6.55 -21.98
N ASP A 95 8.40 6.31 -21.84
CA ASP A 95 9.04 5.03 -22.17
C ASP A 95 8.98 4.09 -20.95
N LEU A 96 8.27 2.97 -21.08
CA LEU A 96 8.09 1.99 -20.01
C LEU A 96 8.89 0.72 -20.29
N LYS A 97 9.65 0.27 -19.30
CA LYS A 97 10.41 -0.99 -19.37
C LYS A 97 10.01 -1.89 -18.21
N ILE A 98 9.73 -3.15 -18.48
CA ILE A 98 9.54 -4.15 -17.42
C ILE A 98 10.93 -4.64 -17.02
N ASP A 99 11.26 -4.59 -15.74
CA ASP A 99 12.50 -5.15 -15.20
C ASP A 99 12.41 -6.68 -15.17
N ASP A 100 13.55 -7.35 -15.30
CA ASP A 100 13.66 -8.80 -15.06
C ASP A 100 13.61 -9.13 -13.55
N THR A 101 13.84 -8.12 -12.70
CA THR A 101 13.80 -8.26 -11.25
C THR A 101 12.36 -8.18 -10.73
N ASN A 102 11.75 -9.35 -10.53
CA ASN A 102 10.38 -9.45 -10.02
C ASN A 102 10.26 -9.11 -8.52
N LEU A 103 9.05 -8.71 -8.12
CA LEU A 103 8.66 -8.58 -6.71
C LEU A 103 8.68 -9.93 -5.99
N GLU A 104 8.74 -9.90 -4.66
CA GLU A 104 8.70 -11.13 -3.86
C GLU A 104 7.43 -11.96 -4.15
N PRO A 105 7.54 -13.30 -4.29
CA PRO A 105 6.39 -14.15 -4.61
C PRO A 105 5.27 -14.11 -3.55
N GLN A 106 5.59 -13.72 -2.32
CA GLN A 106 4.62 -13.63 -1.21
C GLN A 106 3.83 -12.30 -1.24
N CYS A 107 4.26 -11.32 -2.03
CA CYS A 107 3.52 -10.08 -2.23
C CYS A 107 2.12 -10.36 -2.79
N ALA A 108 1.10 -9.71 -2.24
CA ALA A 108 -0.29 -9.76 -2.65
C ALA A 108 -0.48 -9.18 -4.06
N GLY A 109 0.36 -8.21 -4.45
CA GLY A 109 0.38 -7.67 -5.80
C GLY A 109 0.66 -6.18 -5.88
N GLY A 110 0.36 -5.60 -7.04
CA GLY A 110 0.70 -4.22 -7.36
C GLY A 110 2.03 -4.08 -8.08
N VAL A 111 2.56 -2.87 -8.11
CA VAL A 111 3.73 -2.50 -8.91
C VAL A 111 4.68 -1.59 -8.12
N GLU A 112 5.96 -1.71 -8.43
CA GLU A 112 6.97 -0.74 -8.04
C GLU A 112 7.50 -0.06 -9.30
N LEU A 113 7.72 1.24 -9.23
CA LEU A 113 8.22 2.05 -10.32
C LEU A 113 9.56 2.63 -9.93
N SER A 114 10.49 2.68 -10.88
CA SER A 114 11.75 3.38 -10.70
C SER A 114 12.11 4.18 -11.94
N ALA A 115 12.82 5.29 -11.75
CA ALA A 115 13.27 6.14 -12.83
C ALA A 115 14.71 6.64 -12.54
N GLN A 116 15.34 7.27 -13.53
CA GLN A 116 16.70 7.81 -13.42
C GLN A 116 17.72 6.76 -12.95
N GLY A 117 17.62 5.53 -13.46
CA GLY A 117 18.51 4.42 -13.09
C GLY A 117 18.34 3.96 -11.63
N GLY A 118 17.15 4.15 -11.04
CA GLY A 118 16.83 3.74 -9.68
C GLY A 118 16.99 4.81 -8.61
N GLN A 119 17.38 6.04 -8.97
CA GLN A 119 17.45 7.16 -8.01
C GLN A 119 16.07 7.61 -7.54
N LEU A 120 15.08 7.56 -8.44
CA LEU A 120 13.69 7.79 -8.10
C LEU A 120 12.99 6.43 -8.01
N TYR A 121 12.24 6.24 -6.93
CA TYR A 121 11.60 4.99 -6.62
C TYR A 121 10.24 5.24 -5.95
N LEU A 122 9.22 4.52 -6.40
CA LEU A 122 7.87 4.58 -5.88
C LEU A 122 7.32 3.16 -5.75
N SER A 123 6.99 2.76 -4.52
CA SER A 123 6.25 1.52 -4.27
C SER A 123 4.75 1.79 -4.31
N ASN A 124 4.04 1.12 -5.20
CA ASN A 124 2.58 1.13 -5.27
C ASN A 124 2.00 -0.29 -5.12
N THR A 125 2.64 -1.12 -4.30
CA THR A 125 2.12 -2.44 -3.92
C THR A 125 0.88 -2.31 -3.05
N LEU A 126 0.01 -3.33 -3.07
CA LEU A 126 -1.23 -3.30 -2.28
C LEU A 126 -0.93 -3.18 -0.78
N GLU A 127 0.13 -3.81 -0.31
CA GLU A 127 0.59 -3.76 1.08
C GLU A 127 1.09 -2.37 1.46
N SER A 128 1.90 -1.74 0.61
CA SER A 128 2.41 -0.38 0.86
C SER A 128 1.24 0.60 1.02
N ARG A 129 0.20 0.44 0.19
CA ARG A 129 -1.01 1.25 0.27
C ARG A 129 -1.82 0.97 1.54
N LEU A 130 -1.97 -0.31 1.90
CA LEU A 130 -2.66 -0.67 3.14
C LEU A 130 -1.91 -0.13 4.36
N ASP A 131 -0.59 -0.19 4.38
CA ASP A 131 0.22 0.35 5.48
C ASP A 131 0.07 1.88 5.60
N LEU A 132 0.08 2.60 4.49
CA LEU A 132 -0.16 4.05 4.47
C LEU A 132 -1.57 4.40 4.99
N LEU A 133 -2.59 3.70 4.51
CA LEU A 133 -3.98 3.91 4.97
C LEU A 133 -4.16 3.51 6.43
N ALA A 134 -3.57 2.39 6.85
CA ALA A 134 -3.63 1.90 8.22
C ALA A 134 -3.00 2.90 9.18
N TRP A 135 -1.86 3.49 8.82
CA TRP A 135 -1.22 4.51 9.63
C TRP A 135 -2.13 5.72 9.87
N GLN A 136 -2.83 6.18 8.83
CA GLN A 136 -3.79 7.29 8.93
C GLN A 136 -5.06 6.91 9.69
N ALA A 137 -5.57 5.69 9.48
CA ALA A 137 -6.82 5.21 10.07
C ALA A 137 -6.66 4.64 11.49
N ARG A 138 -5.43 4.46 12.00
CA ARG A 138 -5.15 3.93 13.35
C ARG A 138 -5.97 4.59 14.46
N PRO A 139 -6.16 5.93 14.51
CA PRO A 139 -7.00 6.56 15.52
C PRO A 139 -8.47 6.12 15.44
N GLU A 140 -9.02 6.04 14.22
CA GLU A 140 -10.41 5.62 13.99
C GLU A 140 -10.62 4.14 14.35
N ILE A 141 -9.68 3.28 13.94
CA ILE A 141 -9.69 1.86 14.29
C ILE A 141 -9.68 1.68 15.82
N ARG A 142 -8.84 2.44 16.54
CA ARG A 142 -8.80 2.41 18.01
C ARG A 142 -10.12 2.87 18.63
N ASP A 143 -10.71 3.94 18.12
CA ASP A 143 -11.99 4.45 18.59
C ASP A 143 -13.12 3.43 18.36
N ILE A 144 -13.12 2.70 17.24
CA ILE A 144 -14.10 1.64 16.95
C ILE A 144 -13.92 0.44 17.89
N LEU A 145 -12.69 -0.03 18.09
CA LEU A 145 -12.40 -1.24 18.86
C LEU A 145 -12.51 -1.04 20.38
N PHE A 146 -12.09 0.11 20.88
CA PHE A 146 -11.94 0.35 22.32
C PHE A 146 -12.82 1.48 22.85
N GLY A 147 -13.59 2.13 21.98
CA GLY A 147 -14.38 3.31 22.31
C GLY A 147 -13.54 4.58 22.37
N ARG A 148 -14.22 5.73 22.21
CA ARG A 148 -13.59 7.05 22.36
C ARG A 148 -13.02 7.22 23.77
N ASN A 149 -11.83 7.80 23.85
CA ASN A 149 -11.25 8.19 25.11
C ASN A 149 -12.12 9.28 25.78
N PRO A 150 -12.71 9.05 26.97
CA PRO A 150 -13.57 10.03 27.64
C PRO A 150 -12.83 11.32 28.03
N ASN A 151 -11.49 11.28 28.09
CA ASN A 151 -10.66 12.45 28.40
C ASN A 151 -10.22 13.23 27.14
N ARG A 152 -10.59 12.78 25.93
CA ARG A 152 -10.31 13.50 24.68
C ARG A 152 -11.35 14.60 24.48
N MET A 153 -10.99 15.85 24.75
CA MET A 153 -11.89 17.00 24.63
C MET A 153 -12.07 17.53 23.20
N PHE A 154 -11.10 17.31 22.30
CA PHE A 154 -11.13 17.83 20.93
C PHE A 154 -10.88 16.70 19.93
N ALA A 155 -11.61 16.73 18.81
CA ALA A 155 -11.56 15.71 17.76
C ALA A 155 -10.71 16.13 16.55
N ASP A 156 -10.23 17.37 16.59
CA ASP A 156 -9.58 18.17 15.56
C ASP A 156 -8.09 17.85 15.41
#